data_AF-A0A9C8HWH5-F1
#
_entry.id   AF-A0A9C8HWH5-F1
#
_cell.length_a   1.000
_cell.length_b   1.000
_cell.length_c   1.000
_cell.angle_alpha   90.00
_cell.angle_beta   90.00
_cell.angle_gamma   90.00
#
_symmetry.space_group_name_H-M   'P 1'
#
loop_
_entity.id
_entity.type
_entity.pdbx_description
1 polymer ?
#
loop_
_entity_poly.entity_id
_entity_poly.type
_entity_poly.pdbx_seq_one_letter_code
_entity_poly.pdbx_strand_id
1 'polypeptide(L)'
;NNYILNKLRNYRGYVTLRIVLEKILEKGYFRFKERELQLELANTLYRLKEYKNAINVYESIPGYKNQCNNRIKIAEIYINDLGDFESALQLLEGCPVSPSKNYLTGIDKLLSSMPEEAIHDLELSSGAEKNLWLAFAYILKNDREEAIRNFDKYISNRPESDIAGDVLSISRQVEMNLFEESKAEELFIFLFLNNHFKRYSKVDSILLELDVYPKSSYYSEAQIIKARKLRNERRFRDAINILNRIPEIYYRKDYTLFLIGEIYRTDLNNKISAHEYYGKLIMKYPESIWSGRARKIIELMKREEQI
;
A
#
# COMPACT_ATOMS: atom_id res chain seq x y z
N ASN A 1 2.21 30.23 -14.11
CA ASN A 1 1.28 29.10 -13.86
C ASN A 1 1.81 28.05 -12.89
N ASN A 2 2.94 27.36 -13.14
CA ASN A 2 3.47 26.35 -12.19
C ASN A 2 3.84 26.94 -10.80
N TYR A 3 4.30 28.19 -10.77
CA TYR A 3 4.57 28.92 -9.52
C TYR A 3 3.34 29.06 -8.61
N ILE A 4 2.15 29.30 -9.19
CA ILE A 4 0.91 29.47 -8.43
C ILE A 4 0.48 28.14 -7.83
N LEU A 5 0.49 27.06 -8.61
CA LEU A 5 0.19 25.71 -8.10
C LEU A 5 1.15 25.29 -6.98
N ASN A 6 2.45 25.56 -7.12
CA ASN A 6 3.42 25.26 -6.06
C ASN A 6 3.17 26.10 -4.79
N LYS A 7 2.80 27.37 -4.93
CA LYS A 7 2.39 28.19 -3.77
C LYS A 7 1.11 27.67 -3.11
N LEU A 8 0.13 27.23 -3.88
CA LEU A 8 -1.12 26.67 -3.38
C LEU A 8 -0.88 25.35 -2.63
N ARG A 9 0.03 24.49 -3.12
CA ARG A 9 0.42 23.25 -2.44
C ARG A 9 1.11 23.48 -1.10
N ASN A 10 1.78 24.62 -0.94
CA ASN A 10 2.44 25.01 0.30
C ASN A 10 1.50 25.73 1.30
N TYR A 11 0.22 25.88 0.96
CA TYR A 11 -0.75 26.53 1.83
C TYR A 11 -1.08 25.60 3.02
N ARG A 12 -0.93 26.10 4.26
CA ARG A 12 -1.07 25.28 5.48
C ARG A 12 -2.52 24.97 5.89
N GLY A 13 -3.52 25.58 5.24
CA GLY A 13 -4.94 25.42 5.57
C GLY A 13 -5.75 24.86 4.41
N TYR A 14 -6.29 23.64 4.56
CA TYR A 14 -7.10 22.98 3.52
C TYR A 14 -8.42 23.72 3.25
N VAL A 15 -9.03 24.33 4.26
CA VAL A 15 -10.27 25.13 4.09
C VAL A 15 -10.01 26.35 3.21
N THR A 16 -8.94 27.10 3.50
CA THR A 16 -8.57 28.27 2.68
C THR A 16 -8.16 27.85 1.28
N LEU A 17 -7.40 26.76 1.15
CA LEU A 17 -7.02 26.22 -0.15
C LEU A 17 -8.24 25.84 -0.99
N ARG A 18 -9.23 25.16 -0.40
CA ARG A 18 -10.51 24.84 -1.05
C ARG A 18 -11.18 26.09 -1.60
N ILE A 19 -11.40 27.11 -0.78
CA ILE A 19 -12.06 28.37 -1.18
C ILE A 19 -11.31 29.06 -2.33
N VAL A 20 -9.97 29.06 -2.27
CA VAL A 20 -9.15 29.65 -3.32
C VAL A 20 -9.27 28.87 -4.63
N LEU A 21 -9.21 27.53 -4.57
CA LEU A 21 -9.35 26.68 -5.75
C LEU A 21 -10.74 26.79 -6.39
N GLU A 22 -11.81 26.76 -5.59
CA GLU A 22 -13.19 26.97 -6.08
C GLU A 22 -13.33 28.31 -6.81
N LYS A 23 -12.84 29.41 -6.22
CA LYS A 23 -12.88 30.74 -6.85
C LYS A 23 -12.04 30.84 -8.13
N ILE A 24 -10.91 30.16 -8.18
CA ILE A 24 -10.05 30.13 -9.37
C ILE A 24 -10.76 29.40 -10.52
N LEU A 25 -11.40 28.26 -10.21
CA LEU A 25 -12.14 27.46 -11.18
C LEU A 25 -13.39 28.19 -11.67
N GLU A 26 -14.17 28.80 -10.76
CA GLU A 26 -15.37 29.59 -11.09
C GLU A 26 -15.06 30.73 -12.07
N LYS A 27 -13.93 31.41 -11.89
CA LYS A 27 -13.53 32.55 -12.73
C LYS A 27 -12.84 32.13 -14.03
N GLY A 28 -12.56 30.85 -14.24
CA GLY A 28 -11.94 30.34 -15.46
C GLY A 28 -10.52 30.87 -15.73
N TYR A 29 -9.80 31.31 -14.69
CA TYR A 29 -8.52 32.00 -14.85
C TYR A 29 -7.39 31.13 -15.43
N PHE A 30 -7.56 29.80 -15.49
CA PHE A 30 -6.54 28.87 -15.98
C PHE A 30 -7.10 27.75 -16.86
N ARG A 31 -7.73 28.08 -17.99
CA ARG A 31 -8.23 27.08 -18.95
C ARG A 31 -7.21 25.98 -19.31
N PHE A 32 -5.92 26.32 -19.39
CA PHE A 32 -4.86 25.35 -19.72
C PHE A 32 -4.40 24.46 -18.56
N LYS A 33 -4.89 24.69 -17.32
CA LYS A 33 -4.55 23.89 -16.13
C LYS A 33 -5.77 23.53 -15.28
N GLU A 34 -6.94 23.60 -15.88
CA GLU A 34 -8.20 23.34 -15.20
C GLU A 34 -8.21 21.93 -14.59
N ARG A 35 -7.69 20.95 -15.32
CA ARG A 35 -7.53 19.57 -14.85
C ARG A 35 -6.66 19.47 -13.60
N GLU A 36 -5.47 20.08 -13.56
CA GLU A 36 -4.62 20.00 -12.37
C GLU A 36 -5.23 20.72 -11.16
N LEU A 37 -5.98 21.81 -11.40
CA LEU A 37 -6.69 22.54 -10.35
C LEU A 37 -7.86 21.72 -9.79
N GLN A 38 -8.63 21.04 -10.65
CA GLN A 38 -9.69 20.11 -10.25
C GLN A 38 -9.12 18.92 -9.46
N LEU A 39 -8.00 18.34 -9.89
CA LEU A 39 -7.32 17.29 -9.14
C LEU A 39 -6.89 17.76 -7.75
N GLU A 40 -6.29 18.95 -7.64
CA GLU A 40 -5.89 19.51 -6.36
C GLU A 40 -7.11 19.83 -5.48
N LEU A 41 -8.22 20.29 -6.06
CA LEU A 41 -9.47 20.53 -5.35
C LEU A 41 -10.06 19.21 -4.82
N ALA A 42 -10.15 18.17 -5.65
CA ALA A 42 -10.64 16.86 -5.24
C ALA A 42 -9.80 16.27 -4.10
N ASN A 43 -8.47 16.34 -4.21
CA ASN A 43 -7.55 15.92 -3.15
C ASN A 43 -7.75 16.73 -1.86
N THR A 44 -8.01 18.03 -1.97
CA THR A 44 -8.25 18.92 -0.83
C THR A 44 -9.57 18.58 -0.13
N LEU A 45 -10.64 18.36 -0.90
CA LEU A 45 -11.95 17.92 -0.38
C LEU A 45 -11.86 16.55 0.31
N TYR A 46 -11.11 15.61 -0.28
CA TYR A 46 -10.83 14.32 0.34
C TYR A 46 -10.14 14.47 1.71
N ARG A 47 -9.12 15.34 1.82
CA ARG A 47 -8.43 15.62 3.09
C ARG A 47 -9.34 16.30 4.12
N LEU A 48 -10.32 17.08 3.67
CA LEU A 48 -11.37 17.68 4.50
C LEU A 48 -12.49 16.69 4.87
N LYS A 49 -12.39 15.41 4.45
CA LYS A 49 -13.42 14.36 4.61
C LYS A 49 -14.75 14.69 3.94
N GLU A 50 -14.74 15.56 2.92
CA GLU A 50 -15.89 15.86 2.09
C GLU A 50 -15.98 14.88 0.91
N TYR A 51 -16.09 13.58 1.23
CA TYR A 51 -15.91 12.50 0.27
C TYR A 51 -16.81 12.59 -0.97
N LYS A 52 -18.11 12.87 -0.77
CA LYS A 52 -19.06 13.05 -1.89
C LYS A 52 -18.66 14.19 -2.82
N ASN A 53 -18.21 15.32 -2.26
CA ASN A 53 -17.76 16.46 -3.04
C ASN A 53 -16.46 16.13 -3.79
N ALA A 54 -15.53 15.42 -3.14
CA ALA A 54 -14.30 14.97 -3.78
C ALA A 54 -14.58 14.05 -4.97
N ILE A 55 -15.48 13.08 -4.82
CA ILE A 55 -15.92 12.18 -5.89
C ILE A 55 -16.51 12.98 -7.06
N ASN A 56 -17.46 13.88 -6.79
CA ASN A 56 -18.06 14.73 -7.82
C ASN A 56 -17.00 15.53 -8.60
N VAL A 57 -16.00 16.08 -7.92
CA VAL A 57 -14.91 16.80 -8.58
C VAL A 57 -14.05 15.86 -9.42
N TYR A 58 -13.68 14.67 -8.92
CA TYR A 58 -12.93 13.70 -9.72
C TYR A 58 -13.68 13.26 -10.99
N GLU A 59 -14.99 13.05 -10.88
CA GLU A 59 -15.84 12.66 -12.01
C GLU A 59 -16.00 13.78 -13.05
N SER A 60 -15.94 15.05 -12.61
CA SER A 60 -16.03 16.23 -13.48
C SER A 60 -14.77 16.48 -14.33
N ILE A 61 -13.64 15.84 -13.99
CA ILE A 61 -12.37 16.05 -14.71
C ILE A 61 -12.52 15.55 -16.16
N PRO A 62 -12.21 16.37 -17.18
CA PRO A 62 -12.28 15.95 -18.57
C PRO A 62 -11.49 14.67 -18.85
N GLY A 63 -12.16 13.71 -19.48
CA GLY A 63 -11.58 12.39 -19.77
C GLY A 63 -11.53 11.43 -18.58
N TYR A 64 -12.18 11.76 -17.46
CA TYR A 64 -12.25 10.91 -16.26
C TYR A 64 -12.59 9.45 -16.58
N LYS A 65 -13.58 9.21 -17.45
CA LYS A 65 -14.00 7.86 -17.82
C LYS A 65 -12.86 7.03 -18.44
N ASN A 66 -11.87 7.68 -19.03
CA ASN A 66 -10.73 7.04 -19.70
C ASN A 66 -9.44 7.11 -18.86
N GLN A 67 -9.51 7.56 -17.62
CA GLN A 67 -8.35 7.74 -16.73
C GLN A 67 -8.45 6.79 -15.53
N CYS A 68 -7.70 5.69 -15.57
CA CYS A 68 -7.73 4.70 -14.49
C CYS A 68 -7.38 5.31 -13.13
N ASN A 69 -6.40 6.21 -13.07
CA ASN A 69 -5.93 6.80 -11.81
C ASN A 69 -7.05 7.52 -11.05
N ASN A 70 -7.91 8.27 -11.74
CA ASN A 70 -9.01 8.95 -11.07
C ASN A 70 -10.07 7.95 -10.57
N ARG A 71 -10.31 6.88 -11.34
CA ARG A 71 -11.23 5.81 -10.93
C ARG A 71 -10.70 5.04 -9.72
N ILE A 72 -9.40 4.73 -9.69
CA ILE A 72 -8.73 4.15 -8.53
C ILE A 72 -8.85 5.07 -7.31
N LYS A 73 -8.68 6.39 -7.49
CA LYS A 73 -8.85 7.37 -6.40
C LYS A 73 -10.27 7.42 -5.85
N ILE A 74 -11.28 7.31 -6.70
CA ILE A 74 -12.68 7.25 -6.23
C ILE A 74 -12.98 5.89 -5.59
N ALA A 75 -12.55 4.78 -6.20
CA ALA A 75 -12.71 3.44 -5.64
C ALA A 75 -12.04 3.34 -4.26
N GLU A 76 -10.88 3.97 -4.08
CA GLU A 76 -10.21 4.12 -2.79
C GLU A 76 -11.10 4.83 -1.76
N ILE A 77 -11.79 5.92 -2.12
CA ILE A 77 -12.72 6.62 -1.22
C ILE A 77 -13.89 5.70 -0.86
N TYR A 78 -14.47 5.02 -1.86
CA TYR A 78 -15.57 4.08 -1.62
C TYR A 78 -15.18 2.97 -0.67
N ILE A 79 -14.01 2.34 -0.88
CA ILE A 79 -13.51 1.24 -0.05
C ILE A 79 -13.14 1.72 1.36
N ASN A 80 -12.31 2.76 1.49
CA ASN A 80 -11.71 3.10 2.79
C ASN A 80 -12.55 4.05 3.65
N ASP A 81 -13.45 4.83 3.04
CA ASP A 81 -14.12 5.93 3.74
C ASP A 81 -15.65 5.80 3.72
N LEU A 82 -16.22 5.09 2.75
CA LEU A 82 -17.67 4.90 2.63
C LEU A 82 -18.14 3.46 2.85
N GLY A 83 -17.24 2.46 2.77
CA GLY A 83 -17.60 1.04 2.87
C GLY A 83 -18.48 0.54 1.71
N ASP A 84 -18.48 1.22 0.57
CA ASP A 84 -19.32 0.90 -0.61
C ASP A 84 -18.50 0.13 -1.66
N PHE A 85 -18.35 -1.17 -1.44
CA PHE A 85 -17.51 -2.02 -2.27
C PHE A 85 -18.08 -2.24 -3.68
N GLU A 86 -19.41 -2.20 -3.82
CA GLU A 86 -20.11 -2.32 -5.10
C GLU A 86 -19.74 -1.19 -6.05
N SER A 87 -19.86 0.06 -5.57
CA SER A 87 -19.50 1.24 -6.36
C SER A 87 -18.00 1.24 -6.71
N ALA A 88 -17.15 0.77 -5.79
CA ALA A 88 -15.72 0.65 -6.05
C ALA A 88 -15.41 -0.38 -7.15
N LEU A 89 -16.06 -1.55 -7.13
CA LEU A 89 -15.89 -2.59 -8.14
C LEU A 89 -16.33 -2.12 -9.52
N GLN A 90 -17.52 -1.52 -9.61
CA GLN A 90 -18.05 -1.01 -10.89
C GLN A 90 -17.06 -0.03 -11.54
N LEU A 91 -16.42 0.82 -10.72
CA LEU A 91 -15.41 1.77 -11.20
C LEU A 91 -14.12 1.10 -11.66
N LEU A 92 -13.62 0.13 -10.89
CA LEU A 92 -12.37 -0.56 -11.16
C LEU A 92 -12.50 -1.49 -12.37
N GLU A 93 -13.58 -2.26 -12.48
CA GLU A 93 -13.88 -3.14 -13.61
C GLU A 93 -13.94 -2.33 -14.91
N GLY A 94 -14.65 -1.21 -14.88
CA GLY A 94 -14.76 -0.34 -16.04
C GLY A 94 -13.47 0.43 -16.37
N CYS A 95 -12.45 0.43 -15.51
CA CYS A 95 -11.21 1.14 -15.83
C CYS A 95 -10.57 0.48 -17.08
N PRO A 96 -10.34 1.23 -18.16
CA PRO A 96 -9.68 0.70 -19.35
C PRO A 96 -8.29 0.24 -18.94
N VAL A 97 -7.97 -1.02 -19.25
CA VAL A 97 -6.59 -1.51 -19.22
C VAL A 97 -5.89 -0.75 -20.34
N SER A 98 -5.32 0.41 -20.03
CA SER A 98 -4.64 1.19 -21.06
C SER A 98 -3.48 0.32 -21.56
N PRO A 99 -3.44 -0.09 -22.84
CA PRO A 99 -2.21 -0.62 -23.38
C PRO A 99 -1.18 0.51 -23.25
N SER A 100 -0.07 0.20 -22.58
CA SER A 100 1.04 1.07 -22.14
C SER A 100 1.79 1.82 -23.25
N LYS A 101 1.15 2.14 -24.38
CA LYS A 101 1.77 2.79 -25.53
C LYS A 101 1.05 4.03 -26.06
N ASN A 102 -0.27 4.15 -25.89
CA ASN A 102 -1.03 5.18 -26.64
C ASN A 102 -1.38 6.44 -25.85
N TYR A 103 -1.03 6.56 -24.56
CA TYR A 103 -1.24 7.78 -23.78
C TYR A 103 -0.10 8.82 -23.94
N LEU A 104 0.99 8.45 -24.63
CA LEU A 104 2.21 9.25 -24.72
C LEU A 104 2.15 10.38 -25.77
N THR A 105 1.29 10.27 -26.78
CA THR A 105 1.25 11.22 -27.91
C THR A 105 0.85 12.66 -27.55
N GLY A 106 0.41 12.91 -26.31
CA GLY A 106 0.10 14.26 -25.79
C GLY A 106 1.08 14.82 -24.75
N ILE A 107 2.00 14.00 -24.21
CA ILE A 107 2.95 14.38 -23.13
C ILE A 107 4.41 14.16 -23.58
N ASP A 108 4.63 13.87 -24.87
CA ASP A 108 5.94 13.53 -25.45
C ASP A 108 7.06 14.50 -25.04
N LYS A 109 6.78 15.79 -24.87
CA LYS A 109 7.80 16.81 -24.50
C LYS A 109 8.21 16.81 -23.02
N LEU A 110 7.37 16.28 -22.13
CA LEU A 110 7.69 16.13 -20.70
C LEU A 110 8.37 14.79 -20.44
N LEU A 111 7.91 13.75 -21.14
CA LEU A 111 8.36 12.37 -20.97
C LEU A 111 9.69 12.09 -21.67
N SER A 112 9.99 12.74 -22.80
CA SER A 112 11.33 12.71 -23.40
C SER A 112 12.44 13.34 -22.54
N SER A 113 12.09 13.97 -21.42
CA SER A 113 13.05 14.48 -20.41
C SER A 113 13.16 13.61 -19.16
N MET A 114 12.34 12.55 -19.05
CA MET A 114 12.37 11.60 -17.94
C MET A 114 13.10 10.32 -18.38
N PRO A 115 13.86 9.65 -17.49
CA PRO A 115 14.42 8.34 -17.80
C PRO A 115 13.29 7.37 -18.20
N GLU A 116 13.50 6.52 -19.21
CA GLU A 116 12.51 5.52 -19.66
C GLU A 116 11.99 4.65 -18.49
N GLU A 117 12.87 4.39 -17.50
CA GLU A 117 12.59 3.70 -16.24
C GLU A 117 11.46 4.38 -15.42
N ALA A 118 11.44 5.72 -15.35
CA ALA A 118 10.45 6.46 -14.57
C ALA A 118 9.05 6.47 -15.21
N ILE A 119 8.98 6.34 -16.54
CA ILE A 119 7.72 6.27 -17.30
C ILE A 119 7.11 4.87 -17.16
N HIS A 120 7.95 3.85 -17.27
CA HIS A 120 7.60 2.46 -17.05
C HIS A 120 7.06 2.22 -15.63
N ASP A 121 7.66 2.86 -14.61
CA ASP A 121 7.22 2.78 -13.21
C ASP A 121 5.84 3.40 -12.94
N LEU A 122 5.50 4.50 -13.62
CA LEU A 122 4.22 5.23 -13.47
C LEU A 122 3.04 4.51 -14.14
N GLU A 123 3.25 3.91 -15.31
CA GLU A 123 2.17 3.20 -16.03
C GLU A 123 1.91 1.82 -15.44
N LEU A 124 2.97 1.07 -15.08
CA LEU A 124 2.86 -0.18 -14.34
C LEU A 124 2.22 0.01 -12.96
N SER A 125 2.31 1.20 -12.37
CA SER A 125 1.66 1.47 -11.08
C SER A 125 0.15 1.43 -11.19
N SER A 126 -0.43 2.08 -12.20
CA SER A 126 -1.88 2.16 -12.32
C SER A 126 -2.56 0.80 -12.57
N GLY A 127 -1.97 -0.02 -13.45
CA GLY A 127 -2.51 -1.33 -13.80
C GLY A 127 -2.34 -2.36 -12.69
N ALA A 128 -1.16 -2.42 -12.07
CA ALA A 128 -0.95 -3.31 -10.92
C ALA A 128 -1.82 -2.86 -9.74
N GLU A 129 -1.80 -1.58 -9.36
CA GLU A 129 -2.62 -1.07 -8.26
C GLU A 129 -4.11 -1.35 -8.47
N LYS A 130 -4.64 -1.19 -9.71
CA LYS A 130 -6.00 -1.60 -10.03
C LYS A 130 -6.27 -3.06 -9.64
N ASN A 131 -5.41 -3.99 -10.08
CA ASN A 131 -5.59 -5.41 -9.78
C ASN A 131 -5.52 -5.67 -8.27
N LEU A 132 -4.66 -4.95 -7.54
CA LEU A 132 -4.63 -5.06 -6.08
C LEU A 132 -5.95 -4.62 -5.44
N TRP A 133 -6.49 -3.47 -5.84
CA TRP A 133 -7.78 -2.98 -5.34
C TRP A 133 -8.94 -3.89 -5.72
N LEU A 134 -8.96 -4.42 -6.96
CA LEU A 134 -9.95 -5.41 -7.39
C LEU A 134 -9.88 -6.67 -6.52
N ALA A 135 -8.68 -7.20 -6.29
CA ALA A 135 -8.51 -8.40 -5.49
C ALA A 135 -9.13 -8.23 -4.09
N PHE A 136 -8.84 -7.13 -3.41
CA PHE A 136 -9.42 -6.84 -2.10
C PHE A 136 -10.92 -6.58 -2.13
N ALA A 137 -11.43 -5.90 -3.16
CA ALA A 137 -12.87 -5.69 -3.27
C ALA A 137 -13.62 -7.01 -3.53
N TYR A 138 -13.04 -7.95 -4.26
CA TYR A 138 -13.59 -9.30 -4.44
C TYR A 138 -13.51 -10.14 -3.16
N ILE A 139 -12.43 -10.03 -2.36
CA ILE A 139 -12.39 -10.65 -1.03
C ILE A 139 -13.58 -10.18 -0.18
N LEU A 140 -13.83 -8.88 -0.14
CA LEU A 140 -14.94 -8.29 0.64
C LEU A 140 -16.32 -8.68 0.11
N LYS A 141 -16.41 -9.12 -1.14
CA LYS A 141 -17.60 -9.74 -1.74
C LYS A 141 -17.70 -11.26 -1.56
N ASN A 142 -16.70 -11.86 -0.93
CA ASN A 142 -16.52 -13.31 -0.86
C ASN A 142 -16.38 -14.00 -2.24
N ASP A 143 -15.92 -13.28 -3.27
CA ASP A 143 -15.54 -13.83 -4.59
C ASP A 143 -14.04 -14.13 -4.63
N ARG A 144 -13.67 -15.27 -4.04
CA ARG A 144 -12.27 -15.62 -3.83
C ARG A 144 -11.53 -15.98 -5.11
N GLU A 145 -12.22 -16.54 -6.09
CA GLU A 145 -11.59 -16.89 -7.35
C GLU A 145 -11.17 -15.63 -8.11
N GLU A 146 -12.05 -14.62 -8.21
CA GLU A 146 -11.66 -13.35 -8.81
C GLU A 146 -10.59 -12.63 -7.99
N ALA A 147 -10.62 -12.73 -6.66
CA ALA A 147 -9.57 -12.19 -5.82
C ALA A 147 -8.19 -12.78 -6.17
N ILE A 148 -8.08 -14.11 -6.23
CA ILE A 148 -6.84 -14.82 -6.59
C ILE A 148 -6.40 -14.44 -8.01
N ARG A 149 -7.32 -14.46 -8.99
CA ARG A 149 -7.02 -14.05 -10.38
C ARG A 149 -6.41 -12.65 -10.45
N ASN A 150 -6.91 -11.71 -9.64
CA ASN A 150 -6.39 -10.34 -9.61
C ASN A 150 -5.07 -10.23 -8.84
N PHE A 151 -4.83 -11.01 -7.79
CA PHE A 151 -3.51 -11.09 -7.17
C PHE A 151 -2.45 -11.65 -8.12
N ASP A 152 -2.77 -12.69 -8.90
CA ASP A 152 -1.85 -13.27 -9.87
C ASP A 152 -1.47 -12.25 -10.96
N LYS A 153 -2.45 -11.45 -11.42
CA LYS A 153 -2.20 -10.32 -12.32
C LYS A 153 -1.29 -9.27 -11.67
N TYR A 154 -1.50 -8.93 -10.39
CA TYR A 154 -0.63 -8.00 -9.66
C TYR A 154 0.81 -8.52 -9.62
N ILE A 155 1.00 -9.76 -9.20
CA ILE A 155 2.32 -10.38 -9.04
C ILE A 155 3.02 -10.49 -10.40
N SER A 156 2.31 -10.91 -11.44
CA SER A 156 2.86 -11.02 -12.80
C SER A 156 3.29 -9.67 -13.37
N ASN A 157 2.57 -8.59 -13.04
CA ASN A 157 2.92 -7.24 -13.46
C ASN A 157 4.05 -6.62 -12.64
N ARG A 158 4.30 -7.12 -11.42
CA ARG A 158 5.29 -6.57 -10.47
C ARG A 158 6.05 -7.65 -9.69
N PRO A 159 6.71 -8.62 -10.36
CA PRO A 159 7.31 -9.76 -9.67
C PRO A 159 8.45 -9.37 -8.73
N GLU A 160 9.14 -8.27 -9.02
CA GLU A 160 10.26 -7.76 -8.23
C GLU A 160 9.83 -6.78 -7.12
N SER A 161 8.54 -6.46 -7.00
CA SER A 161 8.08 -5.56 -5.95
C SER A 161 8.26 -6.22 -4.57
N ASP A 162 8.78 -5.45 -3.61
CA ASP A 162 8.81 -5.83 -2.19
C ASP A 162 7.42 -6.27 -1.66
N ILE A 163 6.35 -5.83 -2.31
CA ILE A 163 4.96 -6.16 -1.96
C ILE A 163 4.47 -7.44 -2.63
N ALA A 164 5.07 -7.90 -3.73
CA ALA A 164 4.64 -9.12 -4.41
C ALA A 164 4.69 -10.34 -3.50
N GLY A 165 5.69 -10.44 -2.63
CA GLY A 165 5.77 -11.50 -1.62
C GLY A 165 4.65 -11.43 -0.57
N ASP A 166 4.31 -10.23 -0.10
CA ASP A 166 3.18 -10.05 0.83
C ASP A 166 1.84 -10.37 0.14
N VAL A 167 1.65 -9.94 -1.11
CA VAL A 167 0.47 -10.22 -1.94
C VAL A 167 0.33 -11.72 -2.23
N LEU A 168 1.41 -12.41 -2.58
CA LEU A 168 1.41 -13.86 -2.77
C LEU A 168 0.98 -14.60 -1.50
N SER A 169 1.48 -14.15 -0.34
CA SER A 169 1.06 -14.74 0.93
C SER A 169 -0.42 -14.51 1.23
N ILE A 170 -0.97 -13.33 0.90
CA ILE A 170 -2.41 -13.05 1.04
C ILE A 170 -3.20 -13.94 0.08
N SER A 171 -2.78 -14.05 -1.19
CA SER A 171 -3.41 -14.91 -2.19
C SER A 171 -3.51 -16.37 -1.72
N ARG A 172 -2.41 -16.92 -1.16
CA ARG A 172 -2.42 -18.26 -0.56
C ARG A 172 -3.37 -18.40 0.63
N GLN A 173 -3.48 -17.38 1.47
CA GLN A 173 -4.44 -17.40 2.57
C GLN A 173 -5.89 -17.41 2.05
N VAL A 174 -6.18 -16.70 0.96
CA VAL A 174 -7.49 -16.71 0.28
C VAL A 174 -7.78 -18.09 -0.29
N GLU A 175 -6.80 -18.68 -0.99
CA GLU A 175 -6.88 -20.04 -1.56
C GLU A 175 -7.14 -21.11 -0.49
N MET A 176 -6.46 -21.00 0.66
CA MET A 176 -6.63 -21.92 1.79
C MET A 176 -7.92 -21.68 2.60
N ASN A 177 -8.79 -20.75 2.19
CA ASN A 177 -10.01 -20.40 2.91
C ASN A 177 -9.73 -20.02 4.38
N LEU A 178 -8.63 -19.30 4.61
CA LEU A 178 -8.28 -18.78 5.94
C LEU A 178 -8.95 -17.43 6.22
N PHE A 179 -9.71 -16.91 5.25
CA PHE A 179 -10.50 -15.70 5.39
C PHE A 179 -11.88 -16.02 5.98
N GLU A 180 -12.07 -15.64 7.24
CA GLU A 180 -13.35 -15.67 7.94
C GLU A 180 -14.06 -14.33 7.70
N GLU A 181 -15.33 -14.36 7.25
CA GLU A 181 -16.20 -13.18 7.08
C GLU A 181 -16.33 -12.40 8.40
N SER A 182 -15.35 -11.55 8.67
CA SER A 182 -15.14 -10.96 9.99
C SER A 182 -14.67 -9.53 9.87
N LYS A 183 -14.97 -8.73 10.89
CA LYS A 183 -14.47 -7.36 10.96
C LYS A 183 -12.93 -7.30 10.98
N ALA A 184 -12.27 -8.35 11.51
CA ALA A 184 -10.82 -8.44 11.55
C ALA A 184 -10.21 -8.58 10.14
N GLU A 185 -10.85 -9.32 9.25
CA GLU A 185 -10.47 -9.42 7.83
C GLU A 185 -10.54 -8.06 7.15
N GLU A 186 -11.68 -7.37 7.25
CA GLU A 186 -11.89 -6.05 6.65
C GLU A 186 -10.84 -5.05 7.14
N LEU A 187 -10.58 -5.02 8.46
CA LEU A 187 -9.55 -4.19 9.06
C LEU A 187 -8.16 -4.56 8.57
N PHE A 188 -7.84 -5.84 8.41
CA PHE A 188 -6.54 -6.26 7.88
C PHE A 188 -6.34 -5.81 6.43
N ILE A 189 -7.37 -5.91 5.60
CA ILE A 189 -7.35 -5.42 4.21
C ILE A 189 -7.07 -3.92 4.20
N PHE A 190 -7.78 -3.15 5.01
CA PHE A 190 -7.50 -1.72 5.13
C PHE A 190 -6.11 -1.43 5.67
N LEU A 191 -5.64 -2.19 6.67
CA LEU A 191 -4.29 -2.03 7.21
C LEU A 191 -3.24 -2.24 6.11
N PHE A 192 -3.38 -3.32 5.36
CA PHE A 192 -2.48 -3.69 4.28
C PHE A 192 -2.42 -2.59 3.21
N LEU A 193 -3.59 -2.17 2.72
CA LEU A 193 -3.71 -1.13 1.70
C LEU A 193 -3.16 0.21 2.19
N ASN A 194 -3.52 0.65 3.40
CA ASN A 194 -3.05 1.92 3.93
C ASN A 194 -1.54 1.88 4.22
N ASN A 195 -0.99 0.75 4.67
CA ASN A 195 0.45 0.60 4.84
C ASN A 195 1.19 0.62 3.49
N HIS A 196 0.68 -0.11 2.49
CA HIS A 196 1.24 -0.16 1.13
C HIS A 196 1.30 1.22 0.48
N PHE A 197 0.20 1.97 0.57
CA PHE A 197 0.10 3.34 0.05
C PHE A 197 0.65 4.41 1.00
N LYS A 198 1.40 4.01 2.05
CA LYS A 198 2.08 4.90 3.02
C LYS A 198 1.14 5.91 3.71
N ARG A 199 -0.11 5.53 3.98
CA ARG A 199 -1.13 6.33 4.68
C ARG A 199 -1.11 6.07 6.19
N TYR A 200 0.01 6.40 6.81
CA TYR A 200 0.28 6.04 8.21
C TYR A 200 -0.72 6.61 9.22
N SER A 201 -1.43 7.70 8.91
CA SER A 201 -2.45 8.26 9.80
C SER A 201 -3.64 7.33 10.03
N LYS A 202 -4.02 6.51 9.04
CA LYS A 202 -5.08 5.49 9.17
C LYS A 202 -4.54 4.18 9.77
N VAL A 203 -3.25 3.89 9.58
CA VAL A 203 -2.62 2.66 10.07
C VAL A 203 -2.74 2.54 11.59
N ASP A 204 -2.47 3.60 12.35
CA ASP A 204 -2.52 3.55 13.81
C ASP A 204 -3.93 3.28 14.37
N SER A 205 -4.97 3.88 13.77
CA SER A 205 -6.35 3.63 14.20
C SER A 205 -6.78 2.20 13.88
N ILE A 206 -6.45 1.70 12.69
CA ILE A 206 -6.78 0.32 12.29
C ILE A 206 -6.06 -0.71 13.18
N LEU A 207 -4.78 -0.46 13.51
CA LEU A 207 -4.03 -1.32 14.42
C LEU A 207 -4.66 -1.38 15.82
N LEU A 208 -5.15 -0.24 16.32
CA LEU A 208 -5.84 -0.19 17.61
C LEU A 208 -7.14 -1.01 17.59
N GLU A 209 -7.90 -0.93 16.50
CA GLU A 209 -9.11 -1.73 16.32
C GLU A 209 -8.82 -3.22 16.19
N LEU A 210 -7.75 -3.60 15.49
CA LEU A 210 -7.31 -5.00 15.35
C LEU A 210 -6.81 -5.62 16.66
N ASP A 211 -6.30 -4.82 17.60
CA ASP A 211 -5.86 -5.31 18.93
C ASP A 211 -7.05 -5.92 19.74
N VAL A 212 -8.31 -5.62 19.35
CA VAL A 212 -9.53 -6.23 19.94
C VAL A 212 -9.75 -7.68 19.46
N TYR A 213 -9.07 -8.11 18.38
CA TYR A 213 -9.21 -9.44 17.78
C TYR A 213 -7.92 -10.29 17.92
N PRO A 214 -7.38 -10.50 19.12
CA PRO A 214 -6.07 -11.13 19.31
C PRO A 214 -6.03 -12.62 18.93
N LYS A 215 -7.19 -13.24 18.69
CA LYS A 215 -7.30 -14.64 18.22
C LYS A 215 -7.41 -14.75 16.70
N SER A 216 -7.62 -13.64 16.00
CA SER A 216 -7.72 -13.64 14.53
C SER A 216 -6.41 -14.10 13.89
N SER A 217 -6.50 -14.81 12.77
CA SER A 217 -5.37 -15.17 11.91
C SER A 217 -4.58 -13.94 11.42
N TYR A 218 -5.22 -12.76 11.34
CA TYR A 218 -4.58 -11.51 10.91
C TYR A 218 -3.80 -10.79 12.00
N TYR A 219 -3.94 -11.21 13.26
CA TYR A 219 -3.30 -10.51 14.37
C TYR A 219 -1.77 -10.51 14.22
N SER A 220 -1.15 -11.62 13.82
CA SER A 220 0.31 -11.69 13.61
C SER A 220 0.79 -10.70 12.55
N GLU A 221 0.10 -10.62 11.42
CA GLU A 221 0.41 -9.73 10.32
C GLU A 221 0.26 -8.27 10.73
N ALA A 222 -0.79 -7.95 11.49
CA ALA A 222 -0.99 -6.62 12.05
C ALA A 222 0.16 -6.22 12.98
N GLN A 223 0.58 -7.13 13.88
CA GLN A 223 1.73 -6.89 14.76
C GLN A 223 3.04 -6.73 13.97
N ILE A 224 3.24 -7.47 12.87
CA ILE A 224 4.40 -7.30 11.98
C ILE A 224 4.40 -5.90 11.34
N ILE A 225 3.24 -5.43 10.84
CA ILE A 225 3.11 -4.08 10.28
C ILE A 225 3.39 -3.01 11.34
N LYS A 226 2.84 -3.17 12.55
CA LYS A 226 3.10 -2.29 13.70
C LYS A 226 4.59 -2.25 14.07
N ALA A 227 5.27 -3.40 14.08
CA ALA A 227 6.69 -3.47 14.32
C ALA A 227 7.53 -2.81 13.22
N ARG A 228 7.19 -3.00 11.93
CA ARG A 228 7.84 -2.30 10.80
C ARG A 228 7.68 -0.78 10.93
N LYS A 229 6.50 -0.29 11.31
CA LYS A 229 6.27 1.14 11.58
C LYS A 229 7.17 1.65 12.71
N LEU A 230 7.21 0.95 13.85
CA LEU A 230 8.10 1.32 14.97
C LEU A 230 9.58 1.31 14.57
N ARG A 231 10.01 0.34 13.76
CA ARG A 231 11.36 0.30 13.20
C ARG A 231 11.65 1.54 12.36
N ASN A 232 10.73 1.97 11.49
CA ASN A 232 10.87 3.19 10.68
C ASN A 232 10.94 4.45 11.55
N GLU A 233 10.26 4.46 12.70
CA GLU A 233 10.33 5.52 13.71
C GLU A 233 11.59 5.43 14.60
N ARG A 234 12.53 4.52 14.30
CA ARG A 234 13.74 4.21 15.09
C ARG A 234 13.46 3.71 16.52
N ARG A 235 12.26 3.21 16.77
CA ARG A 235 11.83 2.61 18.06
C ARG A 235 12.10 1.10 18.06
N PHE A 236 13.37 0.73 17.87
CA PHE A 236 13.77 -0.65 17.60
C PHE A 236 13.42 -1.63 18.73
N ARG A 237 13.59 -1.23 19.99
CA ARG A 237 13.23 -2.07 21.15
C ARG A 237 11.73 -2.34 21.21
N ASP A 238 10.91 -1.35 20.92
CA ASP A 238 9.45 -1.50 20.88
C ASP A 238 9.03 -2.43 19.74
N ALA A 239 9.65 -2.29 18.56
CA ALA A 239 9.43 -3.19 17.43
C ALA A 239 9.74 -4.66 17.79
N ILE A 240 10.90 -4.91 18.41
CA ILE A 240 11.30 -6.24 18.87
C ILE A 240 10.32 -6.79 19.92
N ASN A 241 9.88 -5.95 20.86
CA ASN A 241 8.91 -6.35 21.90
C ASN A 241 7.57 -6.78 21.28
N ILE A 242 7.10 -6.08 20.25
CA ILE A 242 5.88 -6.47 19.53
C ILE A 242 6.08 -7.81 18.80
N LEU A 243 7.18 -7.96 18.06
CA LEU A 243 7.47 -9.20 17.32
C LEU A 243 7.60 -10.42 18.25
N ASN A 244 8.23 -10.24 19.43
CA ASN A 244 8.36 -11.32 20.41
C ASN A 244 7.02 -11.78 20.99
N ARG A 245 6.01 -10.90 21.04
CA ARG A 245 4.67 -11.21 21.56
C ARG A 245 3.79 -12.00 20.59
N ILE A 246 4.16 -12.10 19.31
CA ILE A 246 3.41 -12.90 18.33
C ILE A 246 3.48 -14.38 18.74
N PRO A 247 2.35 -15.04 19.04
CA PRO A 247 2.34 -16.45 19.45
C PRO A 247 2.95 -17.40 18.39
N GLU A 248 3.49 -18.54 18.83
CA GLU A 248 4.14 -19.50 17.93
C GLU A 248 3.18 -20.20 16.96
N ILE A 249 1.88 -20.25 17.31
CA ILE A 249 0.83 -20.87 16.50
C ILE A 249 0.54 -20.14 15.18
N TYR A 250 1.07 -18.93 15.00
CA TYR A 250 0.82 -18.14 13.80
C TYR A 250 1.76 -18.48 12.65
N TYR A 251 1.20 -18.52 11.44
CA TYR A 251 1.85 -18.93 10.20
C TYR A 251 3.14 -18.16 9.87
N ARG A 252 3.30 -16.92 10.32
CA ARG A 252 4.48 -16.05 10.04
C ARG A 252 5.51 -15.96 11.17
N LYS A 253 5.56 -16.95 12.08
CA LYS A 253 6.53 -16.90 13.18
C LYS A 253 7.98 -16.97 12.69
N ASP A 254 8.24 -17.71 11.62
CA ASP A 254 9.54 -17.77 10.96
C ASP A 254 10.00 -16.38 10.46
N TYR A 255 9.13 -15.66 9.76
CA TYR A 255 9.41 -14.31 9.27
C TYR A 255 9.60 -13.31 10.43
N THR A 256 8.85 -13.49 11.51
CA THR A 256 8.99 -12.68 12.73
C THR A 256 10.40 -12.82 13.33
N LEU A 257 10.92 -14.05 13.44
CA LEU A 257 12.29 -14.29 13.91
C LEU A 257 13.32 -13.67 12.97
N PHE A 258 13.10 -13.80 11.66
CA PHE A 258 13.95 -13.18 10.65
C PHE A 258 14.02 -11.66 10.82
N LEU A 259 12.85 -11.00 10.98
CA LEU A 259 12.76 -9.56 11.19
C LEU A 259 13.46 -9.10 12.48
N ILE A 260 13.33 -9.84 13.58
CA ILE A 260 14.04 -9.51 14.82
C ILE A 260 15.56 -9.59 14.60
N GLY A 261 16.03 -10.64 13.92
CA GLY A 261 17.44 -10.79 13.54
C GLY A 261 17.94 -9.62 12.69
N GLU A 262 17.15 -9.18 11.71
CA GLU A 262 17.48 -8.03 10.86
C GLU A 262 17.56 -6.72 11.66
N ILE A 263 16.63 -6.49 12.60
CA ILE A 263 16.66 -5.30 13.47
C ILE A 263 17.93 -5.30 14.33
N TYR A 264 18.27 -6.43 14.96
CA TYR A 264 19.50 -6.52 15.74
C TYR A 264 20.74 -6.28 14.88
N ARG A 265 20.80 -6.88 13.68
CA ARG A 265 21.96 -6.79 12.80
C ARG A 265 22.17 -5.37 12.26
N THR A 266 21.10 -4.78 11.71
CA THR A 266 21.21 -3.56 10.91
C THR A 266 20.96 -2.28 11.70
N ASP A 267 19.98 -2.30 12.61
CA ASP A 267 19.54 -1.08 13.29
C ASP A 267 20.22 -0.89 14.65
N LEU A 268 20.49 -2.00 15.35
CA LEU A 268 21.12 -1.99 16.67
C LEU A 268 22.62 -2.36 16.64
N ASN A 269 23.14 -2.77 15.48
CA ASN A 269 24.51 -3.26 15.29
C ASN A 269 24.94 -4.32 16.34
N ASN A 270 24.00 -5.18 16.75
CA ASN A 270 24.23 -6.25 17.71
C ASN A 270 24.27 -7.59 16.99
N LYS A 271 25.47 -7.92 16.47
CA LYS A 271 25.74 -9.14 15.70
C LYS A 271 25.45 -10.43 16.51
N ILE A 272 25.72 -10.41 17.82
CA ILE A 272 25.50 -11.56 18.71
C ILE A 272 24.01 -11.91 18.76
N SER A 273 23.16 -10.93 19.09
CA SER A 273 21.71 -11.14 19.14
C SER A 273 21.13 -11.47 17.77
N ALA A 274 21.64 -10.85 16.69
CA ALA A 274 21.23 -11.22 15.33
C ALA A 274 21.51 -12.70 15.02
N HIS A 275 22.71 -13.19 15.32
CA HIS A 275 23.09 -14.58 15.11
C HIS A 275 22.21 -15.54 15.95
N GLU A 276 21.88 -15.17 17.19
CA GLU A 276 20.99 -15.95 18.04
C GLU A 276 19.59 -16.12 17.41
N TYR A 277 18.99 -15.03 16.95
CA TYR A 277 17.65 -15.07 16.35
C TYR A 277 17.61 -15.78 14.99
N TYR A 278 18.64 -15.61 14.16
CA TYR A 278 18.78 -16.39 12.93
C TYR A 278 19.00 -17.87 13.20
N GLY A 279 19.79 -18.23 14.22
CA GLY A 279 19.97 -19.61 14.66
C GLY A 279 18.64 -20.24 15.10
N LYS A 280 17.84 -19.52 15.90
CA LYS A 280 16.50 -19.96 16.31
C LYS A 280 15.59 -20.20 15.10
N LEU A 281 15.60 -19.29 14.12
CA LEU A 281 14.85 -19.42 12.87
C LEU A 281 15.24 -20.70 12.11
N ILE A 282 16.54 -20.89 11.86
CA ILE A 282 17.05 -22.04 11.10
C ILE A 282 16.74 -23.36 11.79
N MET A 283 16.86 -23.40 13.12
CA MET A 283 16.61 -24.61 13.91
C MET A 283 15.12 -24.96 13.98
N LYS A 284 14.25 -23.97 14.21
CA LYS A 284 12.80 -24.21 14.36
C LYS A 284 12.07 -24.36 13.01
N TYR A 285 12.53 -23.69 11.96
CA TYR A 285 11.85 -23.64 10.67
C TYR A 285 12.83 -23.92 9.51
N PRO A 286 13.47 -25.11 9.46
CA PRO A 286 14.57 -25.38 8.52
C PRO A 286 14.19 -25.23 7.03
N GLU A 287 12.91 -25.50 6.71
CA GLU A 287 12.34 -25.43 5.36
C GLU A 287 11.83 -24.03 4.96
N SER A 288 11.85 -23.07 5.89
CA SER A 288 11.41 -21.70 5.58
C SER A 288 12.37 -21.03 4.60
N ILE A 289 11.81 -20.29 3.62
CA ILE A 289 12.59 -19.42 2.73
C ILE A 289 13.46 -18.42 3.52
N TRP A 290 12.97 -17.99 4.70
CA TRP A 290 13.67 -17.05 5.57
C TRP A 290 14.87 -17.71 6.27
N SER A 291 14.79 -19.01 6.56
CA SER A 291 15.93 -19.79 7.06
C SER A 291 17.03 -19.89 6.01
N GLY A 292 16.69 -20.10 4.74
CA GLY A 292 17.65 -20.06 3.63
C GLY A 292 18.37 -18.70 3.54
N ARG A 293 17.63 -17.59 3.67
CA ARG A 293 18.20 -16.24 3.70
C ARG A 293 19.06 -15.99 4.95
N ALA A 294 18.61 -16.44 6.12
CA ALA A 294 19.34 -16.31 7.38
C ALA A 294 20.69 -17.02 7.36
N ARG A 295 20.78 -18.23 6.77
CA ARG A 295 22.05 -18.97 6.60
C ARG A 295 23.07 -18.15 5.81
N LYS A 296 22.65 -17.56 4.69
CA LYS A 296 23.50 -16.68 3.87
C LYS A 296 23.99 -15.46 4.66
N ILE A 297 23.10 -14.83 5.43
CA ILE A 297 23.47 -13.66 6.26
C ILE A 297 24.48 -14.06 7.33
N ILE A 298 24.29 -15.18 8.03
CA ILE A 298 25.26 -15.67 9.04
C ILE A 298 26.63 -15.91 8.40
N GLU A 299 26.69 -16.52 7.21
CA GLU A 299 27.94 -16.76 6.50
C GLU A 299 28.66 -15.45 6.16
N LEU A 300 27.92 -14.45 5.66
CA LEU A 300 28.47 -13.12 5.38
C LEU A 300 29.02 -12.45 6.64
N MET A 301 28.27 -12.49 7.74
CA MET A 301 28.71 -11.91 9.03
C MET A 301 30.03 -12.52 9.52
N LYS A 302 30.21 -13.84 9.37
CA LYS A 302 31.47 -14.52 9.74
C LYS A 302 32.66 -14.05 8.91
N ARG A 303 32.46 -13.75 7.62
CA ARG A 303 33.51 -13.23 6.74
C ARG A 303 33.90 -11.80 7.13
N GLU A 304 32.93 -10.97 7.51
CA GLU A 304 33.18 -9.60 7.99
C GLU A 304 33.97 -9.56 9.30
N GLU A 305 33.83 -10.57 10.17
CA GLU A 305 34.57 -10.65 11.44
C GLU A 305 36.03 -11.09 11.27
N GLN A 306 36.40 -11.59 10.09
CA GLN A 306 37.77 -12.03 9.77
C GLN A 306 38.64 -10.93 9.13
N ILE A 307 38.07 -9.76 8.84
CA ILE A 307 38.73 -8.59 8.23
C ILE A 307 38.94 -7.54 9.31
#